data_AF-A0A354I7A3-F1
#
_entry.id   AF-A0A354I7A3-F1
#
_cell.length_a   1.000
_cell.length_b   1.000
_cell.length_c   1.000
_cell.angle_alpha   90.00
_cell.angle_beta   90.00
_cell.angle_gamma   90.00
#
_symmetry.space_group_name_H-M   'P 1'
#
loop_
_entity.id
_entity.type
_entity.pdbx_description
1 polymer ?
#
loop_
_entity_poly.entity_id
_entity_poly.type
_entity_poly.pdbx_seq_one_letter_code
_entity_poly.pdbx_strand_id
1 'polypeptide(L)'
;QHEVQHGLIKKNIELMHKMRLYCTDVLVAKATKPVHGHDAVITYHFNLDKTSKPAVKEDGSVDFHKLDMIESVKEGQLLATLEPADFGTPGTDVSGNEIKPRTVAVKVLKHGKHIHLSEDSLSMYSDVSGNVTCVDETVFVSDC
;
A
#
# COMPACT_ATOMS: atom_id res chain seq x y z
N GLN A 1 12.01 34.75 17.46
CA GLN A 1 11.01 34.35 18.48
C GLN A 1 10.39 33.05 18.00
N HIS A 2 10.59 31.95 18.71
CA HIS A 2 9.92 30.68 18.40
C HIS A 2 8.61 30.66 19.20
N GLU A 3 7.52 31.08 18.56
CA GLU A 3 6.20 31.06 19.18
C GLU A 3 5.65 29.63 19.10
N VAL A 4 5.28 29.07 20.25
CA VAL A 4 4.61 27.78 20.34
C VAL A 4 3.13 28.01 20.05
N GLN A 5 2.67 27.62 18.87
CA GLN A 5 1.29 27.83 18.42
C GLN A 5 0.39 26.61 18.66
N HIS A 6 0.97 25.40 18.76
CA HIS A 6 0.22 24.16 18.89
C HIS A 6 0.75 23.25 20.02
N GLY A 7 -0.16 22.51 20.67
CA GLY A 7 0.21 21.49 21.65
C GLY A 7 0.62 21.99 23.04
N LEU A 8 0.25 23.21 23.42
CA LEU A 8 0.54 23.79 24.75
C LEU A 8 -0.18 23.03 25.88
N ILE A 9 0.60 22.52 26.83
CA ILE A 9 0.10 21.78 27.99
C ILE A 9 -0.07 22.77 29.16
N LYS A 10 -1.18 23.52 29.13
CA LYS A 10 -1.49 24.55 30.15
C LYS A 10 -1.42 24.01 31.59
N LYS A 11 -1.87 22.77 31.81
CA LYS A 11 -1.79 22.09 33.11
C LYS A 11 -0.37 22.04 33.69
N ASN A 12 0.64 21.73 32.87
CA ASN A 12 2.01 21.61 33.35
C ASN A 12 2.60 22.98 33.72
N ILE A 13 2.20 24.02 32.99
CA ILE A 13 2.58 25.41 33.29
C ILE A 13 1.97 25.86 34.62
N GLU A 14 0.68 25.57 34.84
CA GLU A 14 0.00 25.87 36.10
C GLU A 14 0.60 25.09 37.28
N LEU A 15 0.96 23.82 37.07
CA LEU A 15 1.56 22.97 38.11
C LEU A 15 2.96 23.46 38.49
N MET A 16 3.79 23.82 37.49
CA MET A 16 5.11 24.42 37.71
C MET A 16 4.99 25.69 38.58
N HIS A 17 4.04 26.57 38.24
CA HIS A 17 3.84 27.81 38.96
C HIS A 17 3.37 27.58 40.41
N LYS A 18 2.44 26.65 40.62
CA LYS A 18 1.90 26.33 41.95
C LYS A 18 2.89 25.59 42.85
N MET A 19 3.65 24.65 42.32
CA MET A 19 4.57 23.81 43.10
C MET A 19 5.97 24.41 43.23
N ARG A 20 6.27 25.56 42.60
CA ARG A 20 7.60 26.19 42.62
C ARG A 20 8.72 25.19 42.27
N LEU A 21 8.47 24.39 41.24
CA LEU A 21 9.44 23.40 40.74
C LEU A 21 10.55 24.16 40.00
N TYR A 22 11.65 24.42 40.70
CA TYR A 22 12.86 25.01 40.13
C TYR A 22 13.86 23.90 39.76
N CYS A 23 14.68 24.16 38.75
CA CYS A 23 15.69 23.21 38.26
C CYS A 23 15.11 21.85 37.82
N THR A 24 13.87 21.85 37.32
CA THR A 24 13.22 20.64 36.81
C THR A 24 12.79 20.88 35.36
N ASP A 25 13.11 19.95 34.47
CA ASP A 25 12.64 19.96 33.09
C ASP A 25 11.14 19.64 33.05
N VAL A 26 10.33 20.60 32.59
CA VAL A 26 8.87 20.46 32.49
C VAL A 26 8.48 20.49 31.02
N LEU A 27 7.78 19.46 30.58
CA LEU A 27 7.19 19.41 29.24
C LEU A 27 6.04 20.41 29.14
N VAL A 28 6.26 21.54 28.45
CA VAL A 28 5.26 22.61 28.30
C VAL A 28 4.49 22.56 26.98
N ALA A 29 5.01 21.86 25.97
CA ALA A 29 4.36 21.69 24.68
C ALA A 29 4.71 20.34 24.06
N LYS A 30 3.79 19.76 23.29
CA LYS A 30 3.99 18.48 22.60
C LYS A 30 3.44 18.55 21.18
N ALA A 31 4.27 18.22 20.20
CA ALA A 31 3.84 18.07 18.81
C ALA A 31 2.90 16.87 18.64
N THR A 32 1.97 17.00 17.69
CA THR A 32 1.11 15.90 17.24
C THR A 32 1.86 15.15 16.15
N LYS A 33 2.32 13.93 16.45
CA LYS A 33 3.05 13.11 15.49
C LYS A 33 2.15 12.73 14.31
N PRO A 34 2.66 12.73 13.06
CA PRO A 34 1.92 12.21 11.92
C PRO A 34 1.62 10.73 12.11
N VAL A 35 0.49 10.29 11.57
CA VAL A 35 0.18 8.87 11.45
C VAL A 35 0.70 8.42 10.08
N HIS A 36 1.65 7.50 10.07
CA HIS A 36 2.14 6.92 8.83
C HIS A 36 1.07 5.98 8.27
N GLY A 37 0.73 6.17 7.00
CA GLY A 37 -0.07 5.20 6.27
C GLY A 37 0.76 4.06 5.70
N HIS A 38 0.12 3.19 4.92
CA HIS A 38 0.71 1.99 4.35
C HIS A 38 0.68 2.02 2.81
N ASP A 39 1.68 1.37 2.21
CA ASP A 39 1.78 1.21 0.77
C ASP A 39 0.63 0.31 0.24
N ALA A 40 0.22 0.52 -1.01
CA ALA A 40 -0.77 -0.35 -1.65
C ALA A 40 -0.15 -1.73 -1.92
N VAL A 41 -0.86 -2.79 -1.55
CA VAL A 41 -0.42 -4.18 -1.69
C VAL A 41 -1.34 -4.91 -2.64
N ILE A 42 -0.78 -5.50 -3.71
CA ILE A 42 -1.53 -6.40 -4.59
C ILE A 42 -1.24 -7.83 -4.15
N THR A 43 -2.29 -8.57 -3.81
CA THR A 43 -2.24 -10.00 -3.51
C THR A 43 -2.88 -10.77 -4.64
N TYR A 44 -2.08 -11.57 -5.34
CA TYR A 44 -2.58 -12.45 -6.40
C TYR A 44 -2.96 -13.79 -5.79
N HIS A 45 -4.15 -14.28 -6.13
CA HIS A 45 -4.70 -15.55 -5.65
C HIS A 45 -4.38 -16.73 -6.59
N PHE A 46 -3.49 -16.50 -7.56
CA PHE A 46 -2.94 -17.50 -8.46
C PHE A 46 -1.40 -17.50 -8.39
N ASN A 47 -0.76 -18.57 -8.84
CA ASN A 47 0.69 -18.74 -8.77
C ASN A 47 1.43 -17.88 -9.81
N LEU A 48 1.87 -16.69 -9.38
CA LEU A 48 2.69 -15.78 -10.18
C LEU A 48 4.08 -16.33 -10.53
N ASP A 49 4.72 -17.08 -9.63
CA ASP A 49 6.08 -17.62 -9.84
C ASP A 49 6.21 -18.49 -11.08
N LYS A 50 5.09 -19.08 -11.51
CA LYS A 50 5.02 -19.94 -12.71
C LYS A 50 4.78 -19.16 -14.00
N THR A 51 4.25 -17.94 -13.91
CA THR A 51 3.78 -17.13 -15.05
C THR A 51 4.70 -15.94 -15.36
N SER A 52 5.45 -15.42 -14.37
CA SER A 52 6.25 -14.19 -14.52
C SER A 52 7.69 -14.37 -15.01
N LYS A 53 8.23 -15.60 -15.09
CA LYS A 53 9.61 -15.82 -15.54
C LYS A 53 9.72 -16.95 -16.56
N PRO A 54 9.85 -16.66 -17.87
CA PRO A 54 10.45 -17.63 -18.77
C PRO A 54 11.88 -17.88 -18.30
N ALA A 55 12.24 -19.15 -18.07
CA ALA A 55 13.59 -19.52 -17.69
C ALA A 55 14.54 -19.20 -18.86
N VAL A 56 15.37 -18.18 -18.70
CA VAL A 56 16.41 -17.81 -19.69
C VAL A 56 17.54 -18.81 -19.56
N LYS A 57 17.83 -19.55 -20.64
CA LYS A 57 19.02 -20.42 -20.71
C LYS A 57 20.27 -19.56 -20.88
N GLU A 58 21.41 -20.05 -20.41
CA GLU A 58 22.72 -19.37 -20.50
C GLU A 58 23.17 -19.07 -21.94
N ASP A 59 22.54 -19.70 -22.94
CA ASP A 59 22.81 -19.52 -24.37
C ASP A 59 21.95 -18.42 -25.03
N GLY A 60 21.19 -17.64 -24.25
CA GLY A 60 20.36 -16.53 -24.77
C GLY A 60 19.11 -16.96 -25.55
N SER A 61 18.91 -18.27 -25.77
CA SER A 61 17.68 -18.82 -26.34
C SER A 61 16.60 -18.98 -25.28
N VAL A 62 15.46 -18.31 -25.48
CA VAL A 62 14.27 -18.40 -24.62
C VAL A 62 13.49 -19.64 -25.01
N ASP A 63 13.48 -20.65 -24.14
CA ASP A 63 12.80 -21.91 -24.41
C ASP A 63 11.33 -21.79 -23.95
N PHE A 64 10.42 -21.50 -24.89
CA PHE A 64 8.98 -21.50 -24.64
C PHE A 64 8.40 -22.92 -24.51
N HIS A 65 9.21 -23.98 -24.49
CA HIS A 65 8.74 -25.36 -24.62
C HIS A 65 8.49 -26.10 -23.30
N LYS A 66 8.43 -25.38 -22.17
CA LYS A 66 7.93 -25.89 -20.88
C LYS A 66 6.74 -25.06 -20.38
N LEU A 67 5.75 -24.87 -21.24
CA LEU A 67 4.50 -24.13 -21.02
C LEU A 67 3.40 -24.99 -20.33
N ASP A 68 3.75 -25.94 -19.47
CA ASP A 68 2.77 -26.78 -18.74
C ASP A 68 2.46 -26.23 -17.33
N MET A 69 2.34 -24.90 -17.22
CA MET A 69 2.08 -24.24 -15.94
C MET A 69 1.07 -23.10 -16.09
N ILE A 70 0.01 -23.37 -16.84
CA ILE A 70 -1.13 -22.48 -16.94
C ILE A 70 -2.06 -22.79 -15.77
N GLU A 71 -2.33 -21.80 -14.93
CA GLU A 71 -3.32 -21.97 -13.87
C GLU A 71 -4.71 -21.79 -14.48
N SER A 72 -5.53 -22.84 -14.38
CA SER A 72 -6.91 -22.80 -14.85
C SER A 72 -7.77 -22.08 -13.83
N VAL A 73 -8.47 -21.04 -14.25
CA VAL A 73 -9.43 -20.26 -13.46
C VAL A 73 -10.84 -20.51 -13.97
N LYS A 74 -11.82 -20.35 -13.10
CA LYS A 74 -13.24 -20.42 -13.45
C LYS A 74 -13.81 -19.03 -13.67
N GLU A 75 -14.88 -18.95 -14.45
CA GLU A 75 -15.75 -17.78 -14.50
C GLU A 75 -16.19 -17.38 -13.09
N GLY A 76 -16.08 -16.10 -12.76
CA GLY A 76 -16.35 -15.52 -11.45
C GLY A 76 -15.27 -15.76 -10.39
N GLN A 77 -14.14 -16.40 -10.72
CA GLN A 77 -13.08 -16.65 -9.75
C GLN A 77 -12.30 -15.37 -9.43
N LEU A 78 -11.98 -15.18 -8.15
CA LEU A 78 -11.11 -14.10 -7.67
C LEU A 78 -9.66 -14.36 -8.10
N LEU A 79 -9.10 -13.45 -8.88
CA LEU A 79 -7.74 -13.52 -9.42
C LEU A 79 -6.76 -12.74 -8.55
N ALA A 80 -7.11 -11.52 -8.16
CA ALA A 80 -6.25 -10.65 -7.37
C ALA A 80 -7.07 -9.71 -6.49
N THR A 81 -6.48 -9.30 -5.38
CA THR A 81 -6.99 -8.25 -4.48
C THR A 81 -5.94 -7.15 -4.34
N LEU A 82 -6.41 -5.91 -4.27
CA LEU A 82 -5.62 -4.71 -4.05
C LEU A 82 -6.06 -4.13 -2.72
N GLU A 83 -5.12 -4.06 -1.79
CA GLU A 83 -5.26 -3.29 -0.58
C GLU A 83 -4.88 -1.82 -0.92
N PRO A 84 -5.81 -0.87 -0.77
CA PRO A 84 -5.58 0.52 -1.16
C PRO A 84 -4.48 1.15 -0.30
N ALA A 85 -3.71 2.08 -0.86
CA ALA A 85 -2.72 2.82 -0.07
C ALA A 85 -3.41 3.74 0.94
N ASP A 86 -2.92 3.75 2.17
CA ASP A 86 -3.32 4.72 3.17
C ASP A 86 -2.31 5.87 3.16
N PHE A 87 -2.78 7.10 2.93
CA PHE A 87 -1.90 8.27 2.86
C PHE A 87 -1.48 8.80 4.24
N GLY A 88 -2.01 8.23 5.31
CA GLY A 88 -1.80 8.66 6.68
C GLY A 88 -2.47 9.99 6.99
N THR A 89 -2.31 10.42 8.24
CA THR A 89 -2.81 11.70 8.73
C THR A 89 -1.63 12.64 8.99
N PRO A 90 -1.64 13.87 8.45
CA PRO A 90 -0.60 14.84 8.74
C PRO A 90 -0.54 15.16 10.23
N GLY A 91 0.68 15.24 10.74
CA GLY A 91 0.95 15.72 12.10
C GLY A 91 1.04 17.24 12.14
N THR A 92 1.18 17.79 13.34
CA THR A 92 1.37 19.23 13.53
C THR A 92 2.46 19.45 14.57
N ASP A 93 3.51 20.18 14.17
CA ASP A 93 4.60 20.57 15.05
C ASP A 93 4.16 21.61 16.09
N VAL A 94 4.93 21.80 17.16
CA VAL A 94 4.65 22.79 18.21
C VAL A 94 4.59 24.23 17.68
N SER A 95 5.28 24.50 16.56
CA SER A 95 5.22 25.80 15.87
C SER A 95 4.01 25.96 14.92
N GLY A 96 3.13 24.96 14.82
CA GLY A 96 1.95 25.00 13.94
C GLY A 96 2.19 24.53 12.51
N ASN A 97 3.41 24.08 12.19
CA ASN A 97 3.74 23.56 10.87
C ASN A 97 3.20 22.14 10.67
N GLU A 98 2.63 21.84 9.51
CA GLU A 98 2.19 20.50 9.16
C GLU A 98 3.38 19.56 8.91
N ILE A 99 3.36 18.40 9.55
CA ILE A 99 4.34 17.33 9.36
C ILE A 99 3.71 16.32 8.41
N LYS A 100 4.18 16.28 7.17
CA LYS A 100 3.67 15.35 6.16
C LYS A 100 4.04 13.89 6.53
N PRO A 101 3.10 12.94 6.37
CA PRO A 101 3.38 11.53 6.54
C PRO A 101 4.29 11.00 5.42
N ARG A 102 4.71 9.74 5.55
CA ARG A 102 5.56 9.06 4.56
C ARG A 102 4.82 9.00 3.22
N THR A 103 5.51 9.26 2.11
CA THR A 103 4.95 9.02 0.77
C THR A 103 4.66 7.54 0.61
N VAL A 104 3.42 7.21 0.28
CA VAL A 104 2.98 5.85 0.02
C VAL A 104 2.89 5.58 -1.48
N ALA A 105 3.25 4.37 -1.88
CA ALA A 105 3.13 3.93 -3.26
C ALA A 105 1.69 3.51 -3.55
N VAL A 106 1.05 4.17 -4.52
CA VAL A 106 -0.27 3.76 -5.03
C VAL A 106 -0.06 2.73 -6.12
N LYS A 107 -0.76 1.61 -6.02
CA LYS A 107 -0.81 0.56 -7.04
C LYS A 107 -2.22 0.46 -7.60
N VAL A 108 -2.31 0.05 -8.86
CA VAL A 108 -3.59 -0.14 -9.55
C VAL A 108 -3.58 -1.54 -10.17
N LEU A 109 -4.71 -2.24 -10.06
CA LEU A 109 -4.91 -3.52 -10.71
C LEU A 109 -5.05 -3.32 -12.22
N LYS A 110 -4.04 -3.72 -12.99
CA LYS A 110 -4.12 -3.73 -14.45
C LYS A 110 -4.73 -5.05 -14.90
N HIS A 111 -5.81 -4.98 -15.67
CA HIS A 111 -6.46 -6.15 -16.24
C HIS A 111 -6.56 -6.04 -17.77
N GLY A 112 -6.48 -7.20 -18.41
CA GLY A 112 -6.67 -7.39 -19.84
C GLY A 112 -8.08 -7.83 -20.18
N LYS A 113 -8.19 -8.65 -21.23
CA LYS A 113 -9.47 -9.19 -21.72
C LYS A 113 -10.01 -10.27 -20.78
N HIS A 114 -11.34 -10.41 -20.78
CA HIS A 114 -12.09 -11.43 -20.02
C HIS A 114 -11.90 -11.36 -18.50
N ILE A 115 -11.68 -10.15 -17.99
CA ILE A 115 -11.52 -9.85 -16.58
C ILE A 115 -12.25 -8.54 -16.29
N HIS A 116 -12.98 -8.49 -15.19
CA HIS A 116 -13.56 -7.27 -14.64
C HIS A 116 -13.03 -7.00 -13.23
N LEU A 117 -13.07 -5.73 -12.85
CA LEU A 117 -12.82 -5.29 -11.48
C LEU A 117 -14.15 -5.08 -10.76
N SER A 118 -14.14 -5.21 -9.43
CA SER A 118 -15.25 -4.79 -8.57
C SER A 118 -15.50 -3.27 -8.70
N GLU A 119 -16.67 -2.80 -8.25
CA GLU A 119 -17.00 -1.36 -8.24
C GLU A 119 -15.94 -0.53 -7.50
N ASP A 120 -15.39 -1.08 -6.41
CA ASP A 120 -14.35 -0.45 -5.62
C ASP A 120 -12.94 -0.53 -6.25
N SER A 121 -12.79 -1.24 -7.38
CA SER A 121 -11.51 -1.52 -8.03
C SER A 121 -10.46 -2.22 -7.15
N LEU A 122 -10.91 -2.83 -6.03
CA LEU A 122 -10.05 -3.55 -5.07
C LEU A 122 -9.96 -5.06 -5.34
N SER A 123 -10.89 -5.62 -6.12
CA SER A 123 -10.93 -7.05 -6.40
C SER A 123 -11.04 -7.29 -7.89
N MET A 124 -10.31 -8.28 -8.39
CA MET A 124 -10.25 -8.67 -9.79
C MET A 124 -10.85 -10.06 -9.98
N TYR A 125 -11.79 -10.20 -10.92
CA TYR A 125 -12.52 -11.42 -11.19
C TYR A 125 -12.42 -11.84 -12.66
N SER A 126 -12.37 -13.14 -12.91
CA SER A 126 -12.42 -13.69 -14.26
C SER A 126 -13.85 -13.67 -14.81
N ASP A 127 -14.04 -13.24 -16.06
CA ASP A 127 -15.33 -13.33 -16.76
C ASP A 127 -15.53 -14.67 -17.48
N VAL A 128 -14.44 -15.43 -17.69
CA VAL A 128 -14.49 -16.69 -18.41
C VAL A 128 -13.74 -17.78 -17.65
N SER A 129 -14.06 -19.03 -17.94
CA SER A 129 -13.27 -20.16 -17.47
C SER A 129 -12.13 -20.40 -18.44
N GLY A 130 -10.91 -20.49 -17.95
CA GLY A 130 -9.77 -20.82 -18.78
C GLY A 130 -8.46 -20.47 -18.13
N ASN A 131 -7.56 -19.87 -18.90
CA ASN A 131 -6.14 -19.92 -18.61
C ASN A 131 -5.64 -18.53 -18.20
N VAL A 132 -5.22 -18.36 -16.95
CA VAL A 132 -4.72 -17.06 -16.44
C VAL A 132 -3.22 -16.89 -16.69
N THR A 133 -2.85 -15.72 -17.21
CA THR A 133 -1.45 -15.32 -17.45
C THR A 133 -1.23 -13.90 -16.93
N CYS A 134 -0.10 -13.64 -16.28
CA CYS A 134 0.28 -12.30 -15.83
C CYS A 134 1.51 -11.84 -16.59
N VAL A 135 1.41 -10.70 -17.28
CA VAL A 135 2.52 -10.08 -18.04
C VAL A 135 2.60 -8.62 -17.64
N ASP A 136 3.77 -8.17 -17.16
CA ASP A 136 4.00 -6.77 -16.77
C ASP A 136 2.93 -6.22 -15.80
N GLU A 137 2.65 -6.98 -14.74
CA GLU A 137 1.59 -6.70 -13.74
C GLU A 137 0.16 -6.71 -14.28
N THR A 138 -0.03 -6.97 -15.57
CA THR A 138 -1.33 -7.05 -16.25
C THR A 138 -1.78 -8.49 -16.35
N VAL A 139 -2.97 -8.78 -15.82
CA VAL A 139 -3.55 -10.13 -15.83
C VAL A 139 -4.39 -10.31 -17.09
N PHE A 140 -4.29 -11.48 -17.72
CA PHE A 140 -5.04 -11.88 -18.90
C PHE A 140 -5.66 -13.25 -18.65
N VAL A 141 -6.91 -13.44 -19.09
CA VAL A 141 -7.54 -14.76 -19.12
C VAL A 141 -7.87 -15.11 -20.56
N SER A 142 -7.45 -16.31 -20.97
CA SER A 142 -7.81 -16.87 -22.28
C SER A 142 -8.89 -17.92 -22.08
N ASP A 143 -10.01 -17.77 -22.79
CA ASP A 143 -11.07 -18.76 -22.91
C ASP A 143 -10.52 -20.03 -23.60
N CYS A 144 -10.87 -21.22 -23.11
CA CYS A 144 -10.39 -22.50 -23.62
C CYS A 144 -11.51 -23.54 -23.77
#